data_AF-A0A239RCA6-F1
#
_entry.id   AF-A0A239RCA6-F1
#
_cell.length_a   1.000
_cell.length_b   1.000
_cell.length_c   1.000
_cell.angle_alpha   90.00
_cell.angle_beta   90.00
_cell.angle_gamma   90.00
#
_symmetry.space_group_name_H-M   'P 1'
#
loop_
_entity.id
_entity.type
_entity.pdbx_description
1 polymer ?
#
loop_
_entity_poly.entity_id
_entity_poly.type
_entity_poly.pdbx_seq_one_letter_code
_entity_poly.pdbx_strand_id
1 'polypeptide(L)'
;MSRKGEAKKRKAERLRNKKLIERYPWIWPVDWHWKRIQSYNFTMYDDVPTGWKRAFGKIMLEEYREVLIRNNYLNQFQWIQVKEKYGTLRLYSNAAPREVSDLESKYDHISGYFCIECGRMNVPVLTGGWVEPLCEDCYNKRIVRQKRWHEKNHPDREFKYTPYKNLKKEEQKLDMIAVYKHFSADRGDYEEKRDFSDTINKIIARQEKLFG
;
A
#
# COMPACT_ATOMS: atom_id res chain seq x y z
N MET A 1 5.76 -29.63 3.81
CA MET A 1 5.54 -29.07 5.17
C MET A 1 4.57 -29.99 5.92
N SER A 2 4.81 -30.28 7.20
CA SER A 2 3.92 -31.14 8.00
C SER A 2 2.60 -30.41 8.34
N ARG A 3 1.45 -31.11 8.29
CA ARG A 3 0.11 -30.57 8.65
C ARG A 3 0.09 -29.88 10.03
N LYS A 4 0.90 -30.36 10.98
CA LYS A 4 1.04 -29.74 12.32
C LYS A 4 1.71 -28.36 12.27
N GLY A 5 2.69 -28.17 11.38
CA GLY A 5 3.38 -26.89 11.20
C GLY A 5 2.48 -25.81 10.61
N GLU A 6 1.64 -26.18 9.65
CA GLU A 6 0.66 -25.26 9.03
C GLU A 6 -0.41 -24.81 10.02
N ALA A 7 -0.95 -25.72 10.84
CA ALA A 7 -1.93 -25.37 11.87
C ALA A 7 -1.36 -24.38 12.90
N LYS A 8 -0.11 -24.59 13.33
CA LYS A 8 0.59 -23.68 14.24
C LYS A 8 0.76 -22.28 13.64
N LYS A 9 1.14 -22.21 12.36
CA LYS A 9 1.29 -20.94 11.62
C LYS A 9 -0.04 -20.19 11.53
N ARG A 10 -1.13 -20.86 11.13
CA ARG A 10 -2.47 -20.26 11.05
C ARG A 10 -2.94 -19.72 12.40
N LYS A 11 -2.69 -20.43 13.50
CA LYS A 11 -3.02 -19.97 14.85
C LYS A 11 -2.26 -18.69 15.22
N ALA A 12 -0.98 -18.61 14.88
CA ALA A 12 -0.16 -17.42 15.12
C ALA A 12 -0.63 -16.22 14.29
N GLU A 13 -0.97 -16.44 13.02
CA GLU A 13 -1.52 -15.40 12.12
C GLU A 13 -2.84 -14.83 12.66
N ARG A 14 -3.76 -15.69 13.10
CA ARG A 14 -5.02 -15.25 13.72
C ARG A 14 -4.80 -14.40 14.96
N LEU A 15 -3.84 -14.79 15.81
CA LEU A 15 -3.52 -14.03 17.02
C LEU A 15 -2.91 -12.66 16.68
N ARG A 16 -2.03 -12.58 15.68
CA ARG A 16 -1.51 -11.31 15.16
C ARG A 16 -2.64 -10.43 14.66
N ASN A 17 -3.53 -10.98 13.83
CA ASN A 17 -4.62 -10.23 13.22
C ASN A 17 -5.60 -9.72 14.26
N LYS A 18 -5.89 -10.52 15.29
CA LYS A 18 -6.69 -10.08 16.45
C LYS A 18 -6.07 -8.86 17.14
N LYS A 19 -4.78 -8.91 17.47
CA LYS A 19 -4.06 -7.77 18.08
C LYS A 19 -4.04 -6.52 17.19
N LEU A 20 -3.90 -6.70 15.88
CA LEU A 20 -3.95 -5.59 14.91
C LEU A 20 -5.34 -4.94 14.88
N ILE A 21 -6.40 -5.74 14.82
CA ILE A 21 -7.79 -5.28 14.83
C ILE A 21 -8.13 -4.57 16.15
N GLU A 22 -7.67 -5.09 17.29
CA GLU A 22 -7.86 -4.45 18.60
C GLU A 22 -7.25 -3.04 18.64
N ARG A 23 -6.08 -2.86 18.02
CA ARG A 23 -5.40 -1.55 17.94
C ARG A 23 -5.98 -0.64 16.85
N TYR A 24 -6.41 -1.23 15.73
CA TYR A 24 -6.87 -0.54 14.52
C TYR A 24 -8.23 -1.10 14.06
N PRO A 25 -9.34 -0.77 14.72
CA PRO A 25 -10.64 -1.42 14.47
C PRO A 25 -11.14 -1.33 13.03
N TRP A 26 -10.79 -0.25 12.31
CA TRP A 26 -11.23 0.03 10.94
C TRP A 26 -10.60 -0.85 9.85
N ILE A 27 -9.62 -1.71 10.20
CA ILE A 27 -9.07 -2.69 9.26
C ILE A 27 -9.80 -4.04 9.35
N TRP A 28 -10.80 -4.17 10.22
CA TRP A 28 -11.60 -5.39 10.37
C TRP A 28 -12.43 -5.58 9.09
N PRO A 29 -12.30 -6.70 8.35
CA PRO A 29 -13.06 -6.89 7.13
C PRO A 29 -14.57 -6.86 7.38
N VAL A 30 -15.31 -6.18 6.49
CA VAL A 30 -16.78 -6.15 6.47
C VAL A 30 -17.31 -6.83 5.21
N ASP A 31 -18.50 -7.41 5.30
CA ASP A 31 -19.22 -7.89 4.13
C ASP A 31 -19.90 -6.75 3.37
N TRP A 32 -20.58 -7.08 2.27
CA TRP A 32 -21.32 -6.12 1.46
C TRP A 32 -22.53 -5.48 2.16
N HIS A 33 -22.91 -5.98 3.35
CA HIS A 33 -23.92 -5.39 4.24
C HIS A 33 -23.29 -4.63 5.41
N TRP A 34 -21.99 -4.32 5.37
CA TRP A 34 -21.28 -3.60 6.43
C TRP A 34 -21.16 -4.36 7.75
N LYS A 35 -21.40 -5.68 7.74
CA LYS A 35 -21.26 -6.52 8.94
C LYS A 35 -19.82 -7.02 9.04
N ARG A 36 -19.25 -6.90 10.23
CA ARG A 36 -17.89 -7.41 10.52
C ARG A 36 -17.83 -8.91 10.30
N ILE A 37 -16.92 -9.35 9.45
CA ILE A 37 -16.66 -10.77 9.21
C ILE A 37 -15.86 -11.28 10.41
N GLN A 38 -16.44 -12.15 11.23
CA GLN A 38 -15.80 -12.68 12.45
C GLN A 38 -14.74 -13.74 12.15
N SER A 39 -13.81 -13.41 11.27
CA SER A 39 -12.68 -14.25 10.91
C SER A 39 -11.39 -13.44 11.06
N TYR A 40 -10.50 -13.92 11.92
CA TYR A 40 -9.16 -13.34 12.09
C TYR A 40 -8.16 -13.90 11.06
N ASN A 41 -8.62 -14.59 10.02
CA ASN A 41 -7.74 -15.10 8.96
C ASN A 41 -7.19 -13.99 8.07
N PHE A 42 -7.87 -12.84 8.03
CA PHE A 42 -7.59 -11.76 7.09
C PHE A 42 -7.95 -10.41 7.73
N THR A 43 -7.23 -9.38 7.32
CA THR A 43 -7.49 -7.97 7.65
C THR A 43 -7.42 -7.14 6.38
N MET A 44 -8.11 -5.99 6.32
CA MET A 44 -7.97 -5.06 5.19
C MET A 44 -6.52 -4.58 5.02
N TYR A 45 -5.73 -4.58 6.10
CA TYR A 45 -4.31 -4.29 6.02
C TYR A 45 -3.52 -5.35 5.25
N ASP A 46 -3.98 -6.61 5.19
CA ASP A 46 -3.30 -7.67 4.45
C ASP A 46 -3.27 -7.40 2.94
N ASP A 47 -4.20 -6.59 2.42
CA ASP A 47 -4.21 -6.12 1.02
C ASP A 47 -3.21 -5.00 0.72
N VAL A 48 -2.65 -4.32 1.74
CA VAL A 48 -1.57 -3.34 1.50
C VAL A 48 -0.33 -4.09 1.00
N PRO A 49 0.27 -3.69 -0.14
CA PRO A 49 1.49 -4.30 -0.64
C PRO A 49 2.62 -4.38 0.39
N THR A 50 3.41 -5.45 0.30
CA THR A 50 4.42 -5.77 1.33
C THR A 50 5.50 -4.69 1.43
N GLY A 51 5.90 -4.10 0.30
CA GLY A 51 6.86 -3.00 0.29
C GLY A 51 6.34 -1.79 1.04
N TRP A 52 5.09 -1.40 0.79
CA TRP A 52 4.45 -0.26 1.46
C TRP A 52 4.21 -0.52 2.95
N LYS A 53 3.81 -1.74 3.34
CA LYS A 53 3.76 -2.15 4.76
C LYS A 53 5.09 -1.95 5.47
N ARG A 54 6.20 -2.32 4.81
CA ARG A 54 7.56 -2.19 5.35
C ARG A 54 7.99 -0.73 5.43
N ALA A 55 7.75 0.04 4.37
CA ALA A 55 8.17 1.42 4.24
C ALA A 55 7.44 2.32 5.24
N PHE A 56 6.11 2.40 5.16
CA PHE A 56 5.32 3.38 5.90
C PHE A 56 4.06 2.82 6.56
N GLY A 57 3.71 1.54 6.36
CA GLY A 57 2.42 1.00 6.80
C GLY A 57 2.12 1.16 8.30
N LYS A 58 3.12 1.05 9.18
CA LYS A 58 2.92 1.34 10.61
C LYS A 58 2.66 2.83 10.87
N ILE A 59 3.42 3.72 10.22
CA ILE A 59 3.24 5.17 10.36
C ILE A 59 1.82 5.56 9.91
N MET A 60 1.38 5.01 8.78
CA MET A 60 0.02 5.16 8.26
C MET A 60 -1.04 4.76 9.29
N LEU A 61 -0.97 3.54 9.83
CA LEU A 61 -1.98 3.09 10.78
C LEU A 61 -2.04 3.94 12.06
N GLU A 62 -0.91 4.47 12.54
CA GLU A 62 -0.91 5.37 13.70
C GLU A 62 -1.49 6.75 13.36
N GLU A 63 -1.16 7.33 12.19
CA GLU A 63 -1.76 8.61 11.78
C GLU A 63 -3.29 8.49 11.62
N TYR A 64 -3.77 7.40 11.02
CA TYR A 64 -5.21 7.10 11.00
C TYR A 64 -5.78 7.00 12.41
N ARG A 65 -5.10 6.29 13.32
CA ARG A 65 -5.55 6.14 14.71
C ARG A 65 -5.73 7.50 15.39
N GLU A 66 -4.74 8.38 15.27
CA GLU A 66 -4.74 9.71 15.87
C GLU A 66 -5.88 10.57 15.34
N VAL A 67 -6.06 10.62 14.02
CA VAL A 67 -7.14 11.39 13.37
C VAL A 67 -8.51 10.85 13.74
N LEU A 68 -8.68 9.51 13.77
CA LEU A 68 -9.95 8.89 14.11
C LEU A 68 -10.32 9.06 15.59
N ILE A 69 -9.35 9.03 16.51
CA ILE A 69 -9.59 9.32 17.92
C ILE A 69 -10.01 10.78 18.08
N ARG A 70 -9.26 11.71 17.47
CA ARG A 70 -9.52 13.16 17.56
C ARG A 70 -10.93 13.53 17.11
N ASN A 71 -11.42 12.85 16.06
CA ASN A 71 -12.74 13.08 15.50
C ASN A 71 -13.86 12.21 16.12
N ASN A 72 -13.55 11.32 17.08
CA ASN A 72 -14.50 10.34 17.63
C ASN A 72 -15.09 9.35 16.59
N TYR A 73 -14.29 9.00 15.57
CA TYR A 73 -14.66 8.07 14.49
C TYR A 73 -14.01 6.69 14.59
N LEU A 74 -13.25 6.40 15.65
CA LEU A 74 -12.47 5.15 15.78
C LEU A 74 -13.27 3.86 15.53
N ASN A 75 -14.54 3.83 15.96
CA ASN A 75 -15.42 2.67 15.81
C ASN A 75 -16.47 2.80 14.69
N GLN A 76 -16.51 3.96 14.02
CA GLN A 76 -17.47 4.27 12.95
C GLN A 76 -16.83 4.18 11.56
N PHE A 77 -15.53 4.48 11.48
CA PHE A 77 -14.76 4.42 10.26
C PHE A 77 -14.36 3.00 9.91
N GLN A 78 -14.38 2.70 8.61
CA GLN A 78 -14.08 1.39 8.07
C GLN A 78 -13.43 1.50 6.69
N TRP A 79 -12.33 0.77 6.49
CA TRP A 79 -11.84 0.51 5.12
C TRP A 79 -12.71 -0.55 4.45
N ILE A 80 -13.14 -0.26 3.24
CA ILE A 80 -13.99 -1.12 2.40
C ILE A 80 -13.14 -1.80 1.34
N GLN A 81 -12.15 -1.08 0.82
CA GLN A 81 -11.26 -1.59 -0.19
C GLN A 81 -9.88 -1.00 -0.02
N VAL A 82 -8.88 -1.86 -0.18
CA VAL A 82 -7.46 -1.49 -0.21
C VAL A 82 -6.90 -2.11 -1.47
N LYS A 83 -6.33 -1.30 -2.36
CA LYS A 83 -5.76 -1.80 -3.61
C LYS A 83 -4.65 -0.90 -4.13
N GLU A 84 -3.79 -1.46 -4.96
CA GLU A 84 -2.96 -0.66 -5.85
C GLU A 84 -3.78 -0.25 -7.08
N LYS A 85 -3.65 1.00 -7.53
CA LYS A 85 -4.20 1.46 -8.79
C LYS A 85 -3.28 2.52 -9.41
N TYR A 86 -2.78 2.23 -10.62
CA TYR A 86 -1.88 3.10 -11.38
C TYR A 86 -0.60 3.47 -10.62
N GLY A 87 -0.04 2.49 -9.91
CA GLY A 87 1.21 2.61 -9.18
C GLY A 87 1.10 3.24 -7.79
N THR A 88 -0.11 3.51 -7.31
CA THR A 88 -0.33 4.12 -5.99
C THR A 88 -1.36 3.38 -5.15
N LEU A 89 -1.35 3.61 -3.84
CA LEU A 89 -2.24 3.02 -2.86
C LEU A 89 -3.60 3.73 -2.86
N ARG A 90 -4.64 2.96 -3.14
CA ARG A 90 -6.03 3.42 -2.99
C ARG A 90 -6.66 2.79 -1.75
N LEU A 91 -7.13 3.67 -0.87
CA LEU A 91 -7.91 3.33 0.32
C LEU A 91 -9.32 3.87 0.10
N TYR A 92 -10.31 2.99 0.13
CA TYR A 92 -11.73 3.34 0.06
C TYR A 92 -12.37 3.09 1.41
N SER A 93 -13.22 4.02 1.85
CA SER A 93 -13.84 4.00 3.16
C SER A 93 -15.33 4.38 3.13
N ASN A 94 -16.04 4.13 4.23
CA ASN A 94 -17.49 4.29 4.37
C ASN A 94 -17.97 5.74 4.57
N ALA A 95 -17.30 6.69 3.91
CA ALA A 95 -17.34 8.12 4.19
C ALA A 95 -16.79 8.48 5.58
N ALA A 96 -16.01 9.55 5.63
CA ALA A 96 -15.25 9.93 6.81
C ALA A 96 -15.09 11.46 6.87
N PRO A 97 -14.71 12.02 8.03
CA PRO A 97 -14.29 13.41 8.13
C PRO A 97 -13.22 13.76 7.10
N ARG A 98 -13.14 15.03 6.69
CA ARG A 98 -12.21 15.51 5.66
C ARG A 98 -10.77 15.11 5.95
N GLU A 99 -10.36 15.17 7.21
CA GLU A 99 -9.03 14.82 7.69
C GLU A 99 -8.65 13.36 7.38
N VAL A 100 -9.64 12.45 7.34
CA VAL A 100 -9.41 11.05 6.97
C VAL A 100 -9.23 10.91 5.47
N SER A 101 -10.03 11.62 4.68
CA SER A 101 -9.83 11.71 3.22
C SER A 101 -8.48 12.33 2.86
N ASP A 102 -8.00 13.25 3.71
CA ASP A 102 -6.67 13.84 3.57
C ASP A 102 -5.56 12.82 3.83
N LEU A 103 -5.74 11.89 4.78
CA LEU A 103 -4.83 10.75 4.95
C LEU A 103 -4.86 9.79 3.75
N GLU A 104 -6.04 9.51 3.19
CA GLU A 104 -6.16 8.67 1.99
C GLU A 104 -5.35 9.29 0.83
N SER A 105 -5.52 10.60 0.60
CA SER A 105 -4.80 11.35 -0.43
C SER A 105 -3.30 11.43 -0.16
N LYS A 106 -2.90 11.58 1.11
CA LYS A 106 -1.50 11.60 1.54
C LYS A 106 -0.81 10.28 1.20
N TYR A 107 -1.39 9.15 1.60
CA TYR A 107 -0.73 7.85 1.40
C TYR A 107 -0.85 7.35 -0.03
N ASP A 108 -1.85 7.80 -0.78
CA ASP A 108 -1.87 7.68 -2.25
C ASP A 108 -0.63 8.35 -2.86
N HIS A 109 -0.40 9.63 -2.60
CA HIS A 109 0.77 10.38 -3.08
C HIS A 109 2.08 9.72 -2.66
N ILE A 110 2.26 9.46 -1.35
CA ILE A 110 3.50 8.90 -0.81
C ILE A 110 3.82 7.54 -1.44
N SER A 111 2.83 6.67 -1.65
CA SER A 111 3.06 5.30 -2.11
C SER A 111 3.74 5.20 -3.49
N GLY A 112 3.52 6.18 -4.38
CA GLY A 112 4.09 6.20 -5.72
C GLY A 112 5.62 6.26 -5.76
N TYR A 113 6.25 6.66 -4.66
CA TYR A 113 7.70 6.81 -4.54
C TYR A 113 8.40 5.59 -3.94
N PHE A 114 7.66 4.54 -3.54
CA PHE A 114 8.23 3.38 -2.84
C PHE A 114 7.96 2.09 -3.60
N CYS A 115 8.99 1.25 -3.70
CA CYS A 115 8.88 -0.06 -4.32
C CYS A 115 7.75 -0.86 -3.67
N ILE A 116 6.79 -1.28 -4.48
CA ILE A 116 5.60 -2.02 -4.05
C ILE A 116 5.94 -3.37 -3.39
N GLU A 117 7.09 -3.96 -3.75
CA GLU A 117 7.54 -5.24 -3.21
C GLU A 117 8.44 -5.12 -1.97
N CYS A 118 9.48 -4.28 -2.02
CA CYS A 118 10.49 -4.22 -0.95
C CYS A 118 10.40 -2.98 -0.05
N GLY A 119 9.77 -1.90 -0.53
CA GLY A 119 9.60 -0.66 0.22
C GLY A 119 10.80 0.30 0.18
N ARG A 120 11.75 0.11 -0.74
CA ARG A 120 12.84 1.08 -1.00
C ARG A 120 12.24 2.35 -1.60
N MET A 121 12.70 3.51 -1.14
CA MET A 121 12.28 4.83 -1.65
C MET A 121 12.94 5.21 -2.99
N ASN A 122 12.40 6.26 -3.63
CA ASN A 122 12.88 6.87 -4.89
C ASN A 122 13.11 5.83 -5.99
N VAL A 123 12.15 4.93 -6.16
CA VAL A 123 12.18 3.98 -7.27
C VAL A 123 11.42 4.56 -8.46
N PRO A 124 11.86 4.27 -9.70
CA PRO A 124 11.10 4.68 -10.86
C PRO A 124 9.76 3.95 -10.92
N VAL A 125 8.78 4.59 -11.55
CA VAL A 125 7.51 3.97 -11.91
C VAL A 125 7.68 3.34 -13.29
N LEU A 126 7.39 2.04 -13.39
CA LEU A 126 7.35 1.34 -14.65
C LEU A 126 6.08 1.75 -15.40
N THR A 127 6.18 2.08 -16.69
CA THR A 127 5.02 2.54 -17.49
C THR A 127 4.81 1.78 -18.81
N GLY A 128 5.72 0.87 -19.16
CA GLY A 128 5.65 0.08 -20.39
C GLY A 128 4.71 -1.13 -20.34
N GLY A 129 3.85 -1.24 -19.32
CA GLY A 129 3.02 -2.39 -19.04
C GLY A 129 2.17 -2.15 -17.79
N TRP A 130 2.30 -3.01 -16.78
CA TRP A 130 1.70 -2.73 -15.47
C TRP A 130 2.36 -1.48 -14.85
N VAL A 131 1.54 -0.50 -14.47
CA VAL A 131 2.02 0.76 -13.89
C VAL A 131 2.28 0.57 -12.42
N GLU A 132 3.54 0.55 -12.00
CA GLU A 132 3.90 0.37 -10.59
C GLU A 132 5.31 0.88 -10.25
N PRO A 133 5.53 1.36 -9.01
CA PRO A 133 6.85 1.66 -8.49
C PRO A 133 7.57 0.35 -8.13
N LEU A 134 8.63 0.02 -8.87
CA LEU A 134 9.33 -1.25 -8.71
C LEU A 134 10.82 -1.11 -8.99
N CYS A 135 11.66 -1.48 -8.02
CA CYS A 135 13.10 -1.47 -8.23
C CYS A 135 13.59 -2.66 -9.08
N GLU A 136 14.77 -2.51 -9.66
CA GLU A 136 15.43 -3.52 -10.48
C GLU A 136 15.54 -4.88 -9.78
N ASP A 137 15.97 -4.89 -8.52
CA ASP A 137 16.13 -6.13 -7.73
C ASP A 137 14.82 -6.92 -7.65
N CYS A 138 13.72 -6.21 -7.39
CA CYS A 138 12.39 -6.82 -7.27
C CYS A 138 11.83 -7.24 -8.62
N TYR A 139 12.04 -6.43 -9.66
CA TYR A 139 11.70 -6.79 -11.04
C TYR A 139 12.38 -8.09 -11.46
N ASN A 140 13.70 -8.18 -11.29
CA ASN A 140 14.48 -9.36 -11.66
C ASN A 140 14.02 -10.60 -10.88
N LYS A 141 13.74 -10.47 -9.57
CA LYS A 141 13.15 -11.55 -8.76
C LYS A 141 11.77 -11.96 -9.24
N ARG A 142 10.96 -11.02 -9.73
CA ARG A 142 9.65 -11.31 -10.32
C ARG A 142 9.78 -12.08 -11.63
N ILE A 143 10.68 -11.66 -12.51
CA ILE A 143 10.98 -12.36 -13.77
C ILE A 143 11.45 -13.80 -13.51
N VAL A 144 12.35 -14.02 -12.55
CA VAL A 144 12.78 -15.39 -12.19
C VAL A 144 11.60 -16.26 -11.73
N ARG A 145 10.68 -15.71 -10.93
CA ARG A 145 9.47 -16.43 -10.49
C ARG A 145 8.54 -16.74 -11.66
N GLN A 146 8.32 -15.77 -12.54
CA GLN A 146 7.47 -15.93 -13.73
C GLN A 146 8.05 -16.95 -14.70
N LYS A 147 9.36 -16.90 -14.96
CA LYS A 147 10.07 -17.86 -15.82
C LYS A 147 9.89 -19.29 -15.32
N ARG A 148 10.13 -19.54 -14.01
CA ARG A 148 9.93 -20.87 -13.40
C ARG A 148 8.50 -21.38 -13.55
N TRP A 149 7.51 -20.51 -13.36
CA TRP A 149 6.11 -20.87 -13.56
C TRP A 149 5.83 -21.16 -15.04
N HIS A 150 6.35 -20.34 -15.95
CA HIS A 150 6.14 -20.50 -17.39
C HIS A 150 6.72 -21.82 -17.89
N GLU A 151 7.98 -22.13 -17.59
CA GLU A 151 8.65 -23.37 -17.98
C GLU A 151 7.90 -24.61 -17.47
N LYS A 152 7.28 -24.52 -16.28
CA LYS A 152 6.48 -25.61 -15.72
C LYS A 152 5.14 -25.81 -16.43
N ASN A 153 4.47 -24.75 -16.86
CA ASN A 153 3.10 -24.82 -17.39
C ASN A 153 3.05 -24.78 -18.93
N HIS A 154 4.11 -24.29 -19.56
CA HIS A 154 4.24 -24.09 -21.00
C HIS A 154 5.65 -24.45 -21.49
N PRO A 155 6.08 -25.72 -21.34
CA PRO A 155 7.44 -26.15 -21.67
C PRO A 155 7.79 -25.94 -23.16
N ASP A 156 6.80 -25.99 -24.04
CA ASP A 156 6.98 -25.86 -25.50
C ASP A 156 7.03 -24.40 -25.98
N ARG A 157 6.92 -23.41 -25.08
CA ARG A 157 6.91 -21.99 -25.43
C ARG A 157 8.13 -21.29 -24.85
N GLU A 158 8.71 -20.38 -25.63
CA GLU A 158 9.78 -19.53 -25.16
C GLU A 158 9.25 -18.47 -24.17
N PHE A 159 9.87 -18.36 -23.00
CA PHE A 159 9.56 -17.30 -22.05
C PHE A 159 10.22 -15.98 -22.49
N LYS A 160 9.39 -14.99 -22.83
CA LYS A 160 9.84 -13.65 -23.25
C LYS A 160 9.63 -12.64 -22.12
N TYR A 161 10.61 -11.76 -21.95
CA TYR A 161 10.53 -10.63 -21.01
C TYR A 161 11.39 -9.47 -21.50
N THR A 162 11.10 -8.26 -20.98
CA THR A 162 11.89 -7.06 -21.28
C THR A 162 12.89 -6.84 -20.15
N PRO A 163 14.21 -6.79 -20.40
CA PRO A 163 15.19 -6.48 -19.36
C PRO A 163 14.89 -5.15 -18.67
N TYR A 164 15.14 -5.04 -17.36
CA TYR A 164 14.80 -3.84 -16.57
C TYR A 164 15.35 -2.53 -17.17
N LYS A 165 16.59 -2.58 -17.69
CA LYS A 165 17.23 -1.44 -18.37
C LYS A 165 16.45 -0.92 -19.58
N ASN A 166 15.69 -1.79 -20.26
CA ASN A 166 14.93 -1.49 -21.47
C ASN A 166 13.46 -1.13 -21.20
N LEU A 167 13.02 -1.14 -19.93
CA LEU A 167 11.65 -0.76 -19.58
C LEU A 167 11.45 0.75 -19.72
N LYS A 168 10.25 1.16 -20.15
CA LYS A 168 9.80 2.54 -20.00
C LYS A 168 9.62 2.81 -18.50
N LYS A 169 10.31 3.84 -18.03
CA LYS A 169 10.42 4.23 -16.63
C LYS A 169 10.22 5.74 -16.54
N GLU A 170 9.47 6.15 -15.54
CA GLU A 170 9.38 7.54 -15.12
C GLU A 170 10.14 7.67 -13.79
N GLU A 171 11.21 8.46 -13.81
CA GLU A 171 11.96 8.76 -12.59
C GLU A 171 11.09 9.58 -11.65
N GLN A 172 11.08 9.19 -10.38
CA GLN A 172 10.32 9.87 -9.35
C GLN A 172 11.23 10.27 -8.20
N LYS A 173 11.11 11.51 -7.77
CA LYS A 173 11.75 12.02 -6.57
C LYS A 173 10.67 12.35 -5.57
N LEU A 174 10.78 11.79 -4.36
CA LEU A 174 9.83 12.04 -3.29
C LEU A 174 9.69 13.55 -3.06
N ASP A 175 8.48 14.05 -3.29
CA ASP A 175 8.12 15.43 -3.03
C ASP A 175 7.45 15.54 -1.66
N MET A 176 7.91 16.50 -0.87
CA MET A 176 7.35 16.81 0.44
C MET A 176 5.99 17.48 0.33
N ILE A 177 5.74 18.20 -0.76
CA ILE A 177 4.49 18.92 -0.99
C ILE A 177 3.74 18.23 -2.12
N ALA A 178 2.52 17.79 -1.84
CA ALA A 178 1.61 17.32 -2.88
C ALA A 178 0.79 18.49 -3.42
N VAL A 179 0.70 18.58 -4.75
CA VAL A 179 -0.13 19.57 -5.45
C VAL A 179 -1.27 18.85 -6.13
N TYR A 180 -2.49 19.11 -5.68
CA TYR A 180 -3.70 18.53 -6.24
C TYR A 180 -4.42 19.55 -7.12
N LYS A 181 -4.72 19.16 -8.35
CA LYS A 181 -5.52 19.98 -9.27
C LYS A 181 -6.98 19.63 -9.10
N HIS A 182 -7.79 20.64 -8.86
CA HIS A 182 -9.22 20.53 -8.63
C HIS A 182 -9.96 21.41 -9.62
N PHE A 183 -11.20 21.03 -9.89
CA PHE A 183 -12.16 21.85 -10.60
C PHE A 183 -13.39 22.03 -9.71
N SER A 184 -13.86 23.26 -9.55
CA SER A 184 -15.17 23.53 -8.98
C SER A 184 -15.97 24.48 -9.87
N ALA A 185 -17.29 24.32 -9.89
CA ALA A 185 -18.15 25.15 -10.73
C ALA A 185 -18.08 26.64 -10.36
N ASP A 186 -17.73 26.98 -9.11
CA ASP A 186 -17.61 28.34 -8.61
C ASP A 186 -16.23 28.98 -8.84
N ARG A 187 -15.14 28.19 -8.83
CA ARG A 187 -13.76 28.72 -8.90
C ARG A 187 -13.03 28.36 -10.19
N GLY A 188 -13.60 27.48 -11.01
CA GLY A 188 -12.90 26.87 -12.13
C GLY A 188 -11.78 25.96 -11.65
N ASP A 189 -10.69 25.90 -12.42
CA ASP A 189 -9.50 25.14 -12.06
C ASP A 189 -8.72 25.83 -10.93
N TYR A 190 -8.42 25.09 -9.86
CA TYR A 190 -7.57 25.56 -8.77
C TYR A 190 -6.62 24.47 -8.27
N GLU A 191 -5.54 24.90 -7.62
CA GLU A 191 -4.55 23.99 -7.03
C GLU A 191 -4.64 24.02 -5.50
N GLU A 192 -4.66 22.85 -4.88
CA GLU A 192 -4.52 22.67 -3.45
C GLU A 192 -3.14 22.09 -3.15
N LYS A 193 -2.36 22.82 -2.34
CA LYS A 193 -1.04 22.36 -1.89
C LYS A 193 -1.15 21.78 -0.49
N ARG A 194 -0.56 20.61 -0.28
CA ARG A 194 -0.53 19.94 1.02
C ARG A 194 0.90 19.57 1.38
N ASP A 195 1.30 19.96 2.57
CA ASP A 195 2.63 19.66 3.11
C ASP A 195 2.59 18.34 3.90
N PHE A 196 3.40 17.37 3.46
CA PHE A 196 3.56 16.07 4.10
C PHE A 196 4.97 15.87 4.67
N SER A 197 5.76 16.93 4.81
CA SER A 197 7.15 16.92 5.27
C SER A 197 7.32 16.13 6.56
N ASP A 198 6.46 16.33 7.56
CA ASP A 198 6.55 15.63 8.85
C ASP A 198 6.44 14.11 8.71
N THR A 199 5.44 13.65 7.95
CA THR A 199 5.22 12.22 7.68
C THR A 199 6.39 11.67 6.86
N ILE A 200 6.82 12.39 5.83
CA ILE A 200 7.92 11.97 4.95
C ILE A 200 9.24 11.88 5.71
N ASN A 201 9.56 12.84 6.58
CA ASN A 201 10.77 12.80 7.41
C ASN A 201 10.78 11.58 8.34
N LYS A 202 9.64 11.22 8.95
CA LYS A 202 9.51 9.98 9.73
C LYS A 202 9.75 8.74 8.87
N ILE A 203 9.30 8.74 7.61
CA ILE A 203 9.51 7.63 6.68
C ILE A 203 10.99 7.57 6.26
N ILE A 204 11.65 8.69 5.96
CA ILE A 204 13.07 8.76 5.60
C ILE A 204 13.94 8.20 6.73
N ALA A 205 13.74 8.67 7.97
CA ALA A 205 14.47 8.16 9.14
C ALA A 205 14.25 6.65 9.37
N ARG A 206 13.11 6.12 8.91
CA ARG A 206 12.85 4.68 8.91
C ARG A 206 13.55 3.95 7.76
N GLN A 207 13.64 4.56 6.57
CA GLN A 207 14.36 4.00 5.42
C GLN A 207 15.84 3.84 5.73
N GLU A 208 16.45 4.84 6.37
CA GLU A 208 17.85 4.78 6.83
C GLU A 208 18.09 3.55 7.73
N LYS A 209 17.17 3.24 8.65
CA LYS A 209 17.30 2.05 9.50
C LYS A 209 17.08 0.72 8.79
N LEU A 210 16.40 0.73 7.64
CA LEU A 210 16.06 -0.47 6.88
C LEU A 210 17.08 -0.79 5.78
N PHE A 211 17.74 0.24 5.24
CA PHE A 211 18.57 0.14 4.05
C PHE A 211 19.91 0.90 4.12
N GLY A 212 20.14 1.72 5.15
CA GLY A 212 21.44 2.30 5.47
C GLY A 212 22.27 1.35 6.32
#